data_AF-A0A149UYM8-F1
#
_entry.id   AF-A0A149UYM8-F1
#
_cell.length_a   1.000
_cell.length_b   1.000
_cell.length_c   1.000
_cell.angle_alpha   90.00
_cell.angle_beta   90.00
_cell.angle_gamma   90.00
#
_symmetry.space_group_name_H-M   'P 1'
#
loop_
_entity.id
_entity.type
_entity.pdbx_description
1 polymer ?
#
loop_
_entity_poly.entity_id
_entity_poly.type
_entity_poly.pdbx_seq_one_letter_code
_entity_poly.pdbx_strand_id
1 'polypeptide(L)'
;MQAARLALLPPPEQEDVIARNSQALFLKLTPSLPPTHRERGAMLEEAFRPLLLTATEYLETMPALTLDMAPKAAQQIVQAYVAVHWARGAQAAAMALYNAPT
;
A
#
# COMPACT_ATOMS: atom_id res chain seq x y z
N MET A 1 -9.58 -6.25 -12.98
CA MET A 1 -10.10 -6.84 -11.72
C MET A 1 -11.63 -6.88 -11.76
N GLN A 2 -12.27 -7.99 -11.37
CA GLN A 2 -13.74 -8.16 -11.45
C GLN A 2 -14.50 -7.20 -10.51
N ALA A 3 -14.04 -7.03 -9.26
CA ALA A 3 -14.68 -6.10 -8.33
C ALA A 3 -14.63 -4.64 -8.81
N ALA A 4 -13.57 -4.20 -9.50
CA ALA A 4 -13.52 -2.87 -10.12
C ALA A 4 -14.63 -2.66 -11.15
N ARG A 5 -14.93 -3.70 -11.96
CA ARG A 5 -16.05 -3.65 -12.92
C ARG A 5 -17.40 -3.56 -12.20
N LEU A 6 -17.61 -4.39 -11.18
CA LEU A 6 -18.84 -4.38 -10.37
C LEU A 6 -19.03 -3.06 -9.59
N ALA A 7 -17.92 -2.42 -9.21
CA ALA A 7 -17.92 -1.13 -8.54
C ALA A 7 -18.04 0.08 -9.49
N LEU A 8 -18.06 -0.14 -10.81
CA LEU A 8 -18.02 0.92 -11.83
C LEU A 8 -16.79 1.84 -11.70
N LEU A 9 -15.66 1.28 -11.26
CA LEU A 9 -14.39 1.97 -11.10
C LEU A 9 -13.42 1.62 -12.24
N PRO A 10 -12.45 2.51 -12.55
CA PRO A 10 -11.34 2.13 -13.40
C PRO A 10 -10.55 0.96 -12.77
N PRO A 11 -9.85 0.15 -13.57
CA PRO A 11 -8.91 -0.82 -13.04
C PRO A 11 -7.89 -0.12 -12.13
N PRO A 12 -7.50 -0.73 -11.00
CA PRO A 12 -6.44 -0.21 -10.15
C PRO A 12 -5.11 -0.19 -10.91
N GLU A 13 -4.16 0.60 -10.40
CA GLU A 13 -2.79 0.64 -10.92
C GLU A 13 -2.13 -0.76 -10.87
N GLN A 14 -1.19 -1.00 -11.78
CA GLN A 14 -0.39 -2.23 -11.78
C GLN A 14 0.59 -2.23 -10.59
N GLU A 15 0.93 -3.43 -10.09
CA GLU A 15 1.79 -3.58 -8.91
C GLU A 15 3.15 -2.88 -9.05
N ASP A 16 3.76 -2.93 -10.24
CA ASP A 16 5.04 -2.25 -10.52
C ASP A 16 4.92 -0.72 -10.46
N VAL A 17 3.76 -0.17 -10.83
CA VAL A 17 3.48 1.27 -10.71
C VAL A 17 3.38 1.65 -9.25
N ILE A 18 2.65 0.85 -8.46
CA ILE A 18 2.51 1.05 -7.02
C ILE A 18 3.87 0.97 -6.32
N ALA A 19 4.72 0.00 -6.67
CA ALA A 19 6.06 -0.13 -6.10
C ALA A 19 6.92 1.13 -6.37
N ARG A 20 6.95 1.62 -7.62
CA ARG A 20 7.68 2.86 -7.98
C ARG A 20 7.14 4.08 -7.25
N ASN A 21 5.81 4.21 -7.18
CA ASN A 21 5.16 5.33 -6.52
C ASN A 21 5.43 5.33 -5.01
N SER A 22 5.36 4.15 -4.36
CA SER A 22 5.69 4.00 -2.93
C SER A 22 7.13 4.38 -2.63
N GLN A 23 8.10 3.96 -3.46
CA GLN A 23 9.50 4.36 -3.29
C GLN A 23 9.69 5.87 -3.44
N ALA A 24 9.09 6.47 -4.47
CA ALA A 24 9.15 7.92 -4.67
C ALA A 24 8.53 8.71 -3.51
N LEU A 25 7.44 8.20 -2.92
CA LEU A 25 6.82 8.80 -1.74
C LEU A 25 7.74 8.74 -0.53
N PHE A 26 8.34 7.58 -0.24
CA PHE A 26 9.25 7.44 0.91
C PHE A 26 10.46 8.36 0.78
N LEU A 27 11.05 8.47 -0.42
CA LEU A 27 12.16 9.41 -0.66
C LEU A 27 11.76 10.88 -0.44
N LYS A 28 10.52 11.27 -0.79
CA LYS A 28 10.02 12.63 -0.53
C LYS A 28 9.79 12.91 0.95
N LEU A 29 9.27 11.92 1.69
CA LEU A 29 9.02 12.04 3.12
C LEU A 29 10.31 11.98 3.95
N THR A 30 11.37 11.39 3.41
CA THR A 30 12.64 11.14 4.10
C THR A 30 13.81 11.65 3.27
N PRO A 31 14.01 12.98 3.18
CA PRO A 31 14.99 13.59 2.28
C PRO A 31 16.45 13.21 2.60
N SER A 32 16.70 12.73 3.82
CA SER A 32 17.97 12.15 4.24
C SER A 32 17.73 10.89 5.08
N LEU A 33 18.44 9.81 4.77
CA LEU A 33 18.39 8.59 5.57
C LEU A 33 19.29 8.75 6.81
N PRO A 34 18.80 8.41 8.01
CA PRO A 34 19.64 8.39 9.20
C PRO A 34 20.86 7.48 9.03
N PRO A 35 22.02 7.88 9.61
CA PRO A 35 23.26 7.13 9.48
C PRO A 35 23.22 5.81 10.24
N THR A 36 22.47 5.75 11.36
CA THR A 36 22.34 4.52 12.14
C THR A 36 21.18 3.66 11.62
N HIS A 37 21.40 2.35 11.57
CA HIS A 37 20.34 1.40 11.18
C HIS A 37 19.12 1.49 12.11
N ARG A 38 19.33 1.76 13.41
CA ARG A 38 18.24 1.88 14.38
C ARG A 38 17.32 3.05 14.08
N GLU A 39 17.87 4.25 13.89
CA GLU A 39 17.08 5.45 13.60
C GLU A 39 16.41 5.33 12.23
N ARG A 40 17.13 4.76 11.25
CA ARG A 40 16.59 4.51 9.92
C ARG A 40 15.40 3.55 9.98
N GLY A 41 15.53 2.46 10.72
CA GLY A 41 14.44 1.51 10.94
C GLY A 41 13.22 2.17 11.58
N ALA A 42 13.42 2.95 12.65
CA ALA A 42 12.34 3.67 13.33
C ALA A 42 11.60 4.64 12.40
N MET A 43 12.34 5.44 11.63
CA MET A 43 11.76 6.39 10.67
C MET A 43 10.96 5.70 9.57
N LEU A 44 11.50 4.62 8.99
CA LEU A 44 10.83 3.87 7.94
C LEU A 44 9.59 3.14 8.46
N GLU A 45 9.64 2.61 9.68
CA GLU A 45 8.51 1.98 10.35
C GLU A 45 7.41 3.01 10.63
N GLU A 46 7.75 4.21 11.11
CA GLU A 46 6.80 5.29 11.35
C GLU A 46 6.07 5.71 10.06
N ALA A 47 6.79 5.83 8.95
CA ALA A 47 6.19 6.15 7.64
C ALA A 47 5.33 5.00 7.08
N PHE A 48 5.74 3.74 7.31
CA PHE A 48 5.05 2.55 6.80
C PHE A 48 3.81 2.16 7.61
N ARG A 49 3.85 2.32 8.94
CA ARG A 49 2.82 1.80 9.87
C ARG A 49 1.39 2.20 9.49
N PRO A 50 1.07 3.46 9.13
CA PRO A 50 -0.29 3.84 8.76
C PRO A 50 -0.83 3.04 7.57
N LEU A 51 0.01 2.78 6.56
CA LEU A 51 -0.36 2.02 5.37
C LEU A 51 -0.70 0.57 5.72
N LEU A 52 0.09 -0.04 6.62
CA LEU A 52 -0.17 -1.38 7.11
C LEU A 52 -1.49 -1.45 7.88
N LEU A 53 -1.74 -0.50 8.79
CA LEU A 53 -2.98 -0.47 9.57
C LEU A 53 -4.22 -0.31 8.69
N THR A 54 -4.19 0.61 7.73
CA THR A 54 -5.30 0.80 6.77
C THR A 54 -5.54 -0.45 5.92
N ALA A 55 -4.47 -1.09 5.44
CA ALA A 55 -4.61 -2.33 4.67
C ALA A 55 -5.24 -3.46 5.49
N THR A 56 -4.83 -3.61 6.76
CA THR A 56 -5.41 -4.60 7.67
C THR A 56 -6.89 -4.32 7.93
N GLU A 57 -7.27 -3.08 8.24
CA GLU A 57 -8.66 -2.69 8.48
C GLU A 57 -9.57 -2.98 7.26
N TYR A 58 -9.08 -2.68 6.06
CA TYR A 58 -9.84 -2.94 4.84
C TYR A 58 -9.94 -4.43 4.53
N LEU A 59 -8.93 -5.24 4.88
CA LEU A 59 -8.99 -6.69 4.75
C LEU A 59 -9.98 -7.33 5.74
N GLU A 60 -9.98 -6.88 6.99
CA GLU A 60 -10.87 -7.40 8.04
C GLU A 60 -12.35 -7.16 7.73
N THR A 61 -12.64 -6.04 7.06
CA THR A 61 -14.01 -5.64 6.68
C THR A 61 -14.37 -6.01 5.25
N MET A 62 -13.49 -6.69 4.51
CA MET A 62 -13.70 -7.00 3.10
C MET A 62 -14.82 -8.02 2.92
N PRO A 63 -15.86 -7.71 2.12
CA PRO A 63 -16.90 -8.69 1.81
C PRO A 63 -16.36 -9.78 0.86
N ALA A 64 -16.97 -10.95 0.90
CA ALA A 64 -16.72 -11.98 -0.10
C ALA A 64 -17.14 -11.49 -1.49
N LEU A 65 -16.32 -11.79 -2.51
CA LEU A 65 -16.64 -11.46 -3.89
C LEU A 65 -17.78 -12.35 -4.39
N THR A 66 -18.91 -11.74 -4.78
CA THR A 66 -20.01 -12.42 -5.45
C THR A 66 -20.42 -11.65 -6.71
N LEU A 67 -21.04 -12.35 -7.67
CA LEU A 67 -21.41 -11.75 -8.96
C LEU A 67 -22.56 -10.74 -8.85
N ASP A 68 -23.42 -10.91 -7.84
CA ASP A 68 -24.65 -10.11 -7.64
C ASP A 68 -24.49 -9.06 -6.53
N MET A 69 -23.25 -8.78 -6.09
CA MET A 69 -23.01 -7.84 -4.99
C MET A 69 -23.31 -6.39 -5.40
N ALA A 70 -23.76 -5.58 -4.43
CA ALA A 70 -23.97 -4.16 -4.66
C ALA A 70 -22.64 -3.44 -5.00
N PRO A 71 -22.65 -2.39 -5.84
CA PRO A 71 -21.44 -1.65 -6.22
C PRO A 71 -20.61 -1.14 -5.04
N LYS A 72 -21.26 -0.72 -3.94
CA LYS A 72 -20.59 -0.27 -2.72
C LYS A 72 -19.77 -1.39 -2.05
N ALA A 73 -20.29 -2.61 -2.03
CA ALA A 73 -19.56 -3.75 -1.48
C ALA A 73 -18.40 -4.15 -2.41
N ALA A 74 -18.59 -4.05 -3.73
CA ALA A 74 -17.49 -4.25 -4.69
C ALA A 74 -16.39 -3.18 -4.52
N GLN A 75 -16.75 -1.93 -4.23
CA GLN A 75 -15.80 -0.86 -3.95
C GLN A 75 -14.94 -1.16 -2.72
N GLN A 76 -15.48 -1.78 -1.67
CA GLN A 76 -14.69 -2.18 -0.49
C GLN A 76 -13.60 -3.19 -0.86
N ILE A 77 -13.90 -4.14 -1.76
CA ILE A 77 -12.89 -5.07 -2.28
C ILE A 77 -11.81 -4.31 -3.07
N VAL A 78 -12.20 -3.33 -3.87
CA VAL A 78 -11.22 -2.49 -4.61
C VAL A 78 -10.34 -1.70 -3.65
N GLN A 79 -10.91 -1.13 -2.59
CA GLN A 79 -10.18 -0.38 -1.56
C GLN A 79 -9.19 -1.28 -0.82
N ALA A 80 -9.62 -2.47 -0.40
CA ALA A 80 -8.76 -3.46 0.23
C ALA A 80 -7.60 -3.86 -0.71
N TYR A 81 -7.91 -4.16 -1.97
CA TYR A 81 -6.89 -4.48 -2.97
C TYR A 81 -5.86 -3.36 -3.12
N VAL A 82 -6.32 -2.11 -3.32
CA VAL A 82 -5.42 -0.96 -3.47
C VAL A 82 -4.57 -0.76 -2.22
N ALA A 83 -5.18 -0.76 -1.03
CA ALA A 83 -4.45 -0.56 0.23
C ALA A 83 -3.39 -1.63 0.47
N VAL A 84 -3.71 -2.91 0.21
CA VAL A 84 -2.76 -4.02 0.36
C VAL A 84 -1.58 -3.87 -0.60
N HIS A 85 -1.82 -3.56 -1.87
CA HIS A 85 -0.73 -3.39 -2.82
C HIS A 85 0.13 -2.15 -2.50
N TRP A 86 -0.49 -1.06 -2.03
CA TRP A 86 0.25 0.11 -1.54
C TRP A 86 1.11 -0.22 -0.32
N ALA A 87 0.57 -0.95 0.66
CA ALA A 87 1.32 -1.41 1.82
C ALA A 87 2.48 -2.33 1.39
N ARG A 88 2.27 -3.27 0.47
CA ARG A 88 3.32 -4.14 -0.05
C ARG A 88 4.41 -3.37 -0.78
N GLY A 89 4.04 -2.41 -1.63
CA GLY A 89 4.99 -1.53 -2.31
C GLY A 89 5.79 -0.67 -1.34
N ALA A 90 5.14 -0.15 -0.29
CA ALA A 90 5.78 0.61 0.76
C ALA A 90 6.74 -0.23 1.61
N GLN A 91 6.37 -1.48 1.93
CA GLN A 91 7.27 -2.42 2.61
C GLN A 91 8.53 -2.67 1.79
N ALA A 92 8.38 -2.96 0.48
CA ALA A 92 9.52 -3.19 -0.40
C ALA A 92 10.43 -1.95 -0.49
N ALA A 93 9.83 -0.76 -0.62
CA ALA A 93 10.56 0.51 -0.61
C ALA A 93 11.30 0.75 0.72
N ALA A 94 10.64 0.52 1.86
CA ALA A 94 11.23 0.64 3.18
C ALA A 94 12.43 -0.32 3.35
N MET A 95 12.29 -1.58 2.93
CA MET A 95 13.39 -2.56 2.99
C MET A 95 14.56 -2.18 2.08
N ALA A 96 14.28 -1.61 0.90
CA ALA A 96 15.33 -1.12 0.00
C ALA A 96 16.09 0.07 0.62
N LEU A 97 15.38 1.04 1.21
CA LEU A 97 15.98 2.20 1.87
C LEU A 97 16.71 1.85 3.16
N TYR A 98 16.22 0.88 3.92
CA TYR A 98 16.88 0.40 5.13
C TYR A 98 18.31 -0.09 4.84
N ASN A 99 18.49 -0.79 3.71
CA ASN A 99 19.78 -1.33 3.26
C ASN A 99 20.58 -0.38 2.35
N ALA A 100 20.06 0.82 2.05
CA ALA A 100 20.74 1.75 1.16
C ALA A 100 22.04 2.28 1.79
N PRO A 101 23.09 2.52 0.99
CA PRO A 101 24.26 3.23 1.47
C PRO A 101 23.87 4.66 1.86
N THR A 102 24.45 5.15 2.97
CA THR A 102 24.33 6.54 3.44
C THR A 102 25.48 7.40 2.99
#